data_AF-A0A918GEX6-F1
#
_entry.id   AF-A0A918GEX6-F1
#
_cell.length_a   1.000
_cell.length_b   1.000
_cell.length_c   1.000
_cell.angle_alpha   90.00
_cell.angle_beta   90.00
_cell.angle_gamma   90.00
#
_symmetry.space_group_name_H-M   'P 1'
#
loop_
_entity.id
_entity.type
_entity.pdbx_description
1 polymer ?
#
loop_
_entity_poly.entity_id
_entity_poly.type
_entity_poly.pdbx_seq_one_letter_code
_entity_poly.pdbx_strand_id
1 'polypeptide(L)'
;MSVQSSEKALSRKQRLQEKQRRQLAVVDTVDKAEAKVRKAEVELAVAVAEAVQVFGDEESASEGLDMRVEAIRRFLGMARDEAAGAEDAAEAAGAS
;
A
#
# COMPACT_ATOMS: atom_id res chain seq x y z
N MET A 1 -14.78 -33.15 44.59
CA MET A 1 -15.47 -31.99 44.01
C MET A 1 -14.69 -31.54 42.78
N SER A 2 -14.95 -32.15 41.62
CA SER A 2 -14.31 -31.74 40.36
C SER A 2 -15.04 -30.51 39.81
N VAL A 3 -14.40 -29.36 39.88
CA VAL A 3 -14.83 -28.14 39.20
C VAL A 3 -14.63 -28.39 37.71
N GLN A 4 -15.66 -28.97 37.07
CA GLN A 4 -15.73 -29.07 35.63
C GLN A 4 -15.88 -27.64 35.12
N SER A 5 -14.73 -27.06 34.73
CA SER A 5 -14.65 -25.87 33.92
C SER A 5 -15.54 -26.10 32.70
N SER A 6 -16.77 -25.61 32.76
CA SER A 6 -17.66 -25.53 31.61
C SER A 6 -17.08 -24.46 30.69
N GLU A 7 -16.00 -24.83 30.00
CA GLU A 7 -15.58 -24.19 28.75
C GLU A 7 -16.82 -24.16 27.87
N LYS A 8 -17.49 -23.00 27.88
CA LYS A 8 -18.71 -22.76 27.12
C LYS A 8 -18.36 -23.01 25.65
N ALA A 9 -18.63 -24.23 25.19
CA ALA A 9 -18.55 -24.58 23.79
C ALA A 9 -19.45 -23.59 23.05
N LEU A 10 -18.83 -22.60 22.39
CA LEU A 10 -19.53 -21.54 21.68
C LEU A 10 -20.62 -22.16 20.82
N SER A 11 -21.84 -21.60 20.89
CA SER A 11 -23.00 -22.07 20.14
C SER A 11 -22.67 -22.16 18.65
N ARG A 12 -23.30 -23.07 17.90
CA ARG A 12 -23.08 -23.21 16.44
C ARG A 12 -23.16 -21.86 15.71
N LYS A 13 -24.06 -20.97 16.15
CA LYS A 13 -24.17 -19.58 15.62
C LYS A 13 -22.97 -18.71 15.98
N GLN A 14 -22.46 -18.80 17.20
CA GLN A 14 -21.28 -18.05 17.65
C GLN A 14 -20.02 -18.52 16.92
N ARG A 15 -19.85 -19.83 16.71
CA ARG A 15 -18.75 -20.38 15.91
C ARG A 15 -18.81 -19.92 14.45
N LEU A 16 -20.02 -19.87 13.87
CA LEU A 16 -20.22 -19.38 12.50
C LEU A 16 -19.90 -17.89 12.39
N GLN A 17 -20.40 -17.06 13.31
CA GLN A 17 -20.10 -15.62 13.35
C GLN A 17 -18.61 -15.35 13.58
N GLU A 18 -17.96 -16.11 14.47
CA GLU A 18 -16.53 -15.98 14.70
C GLU A 18 -15.71 -16.36 13.46
N LYS A 19 -16.13 -17.41 12.73
CA LYS A 19 -15.51 -17.79 11.47
C LYS A 19 -15.66 -16.70 10.41
N GLN A 20 -16.85 -16.11 10.28
CA GLN A 20 -17.10 -14.99 9.37
C GLN A 20 -16.28 -13.75 9.75
N ARG A 21 -16.22 -13.39 11.05
CA ARG A 21 -15.42 -12.27 11.55
C ARG A 21 -13.94 -12.46 11.27
N ARG A 22 -13.41 -13.67 11.46
CA ARG A 22 -12.01 -13.98 11.15
C ARG A 22 -11.73 -13.89 9.65
N GLN A 23 -12.65 -14.33 8.80
CA GLN A 23 -12.50 -14.19 7.34
C GLN A 23 -12.49 -12.72 6.90
N LEU A 24 -13.42 -11.91 7.40
CA LEU A 24 -13.45 -10.47 7.10
C LEU A 24 -12.18 -9.76 7.61
N ALA A 25 -11.72 -10.09 8.83
CA ALA A 25 -10.51 -9.51 9.38
C ALA A 25 -9.26 -9.81 8.53
N VAL A 26 -9.16 -10.98 7.90
CA VAL A 26 -8.04 -11.31 7.01
C VAL A 26 -8.07 -10.43 5.76
N VAL A 27 -9.23 -10.24 5.14
CA VAL A 27 -9.39 -9.36 3.98
C VAL A 27 -9.00 -7.92 4.36
N ASP A 28 -9.54 -7.40 5.46
CA ASP A 28 -9.19 -6.05 5.95
C ASP A 28 -7.68 -5.88 6.19
N THR A 29 -7.00 -6.93 6.68
CA THR A 29 -5.55 -6.87 6.89
C THR A 29 -4.77 -6.89 5.58
N VAL A 30 -5.22 -7.63 4.58
CA VAL A 30 -4.62 -7.65 3.23
C VAL A 30 -4.82 -6.29 2.57
N ASP A 31 -6.05 -5.75 2.57
CA ASP A 31 -6.36 -4.44 1.99
C ASP A 31 -5.49 -3.33 2.63
N LYS A 32 -5.32 -3.35 3.95
CA LYS A 32 -4.43 -2.41 4.64
C LYS A 32 -2.96 -2.61 4.29
N ALA A 33 -2.52 -3.84 4.07
CA ALA A 33 -1.14 -4.12 3.65
C ALA A 33 -0.93 -3.61 2.21
N GLU A 34 -1.85 -3.89 1.30
CA GLU A 34 -1.83 -3.40 -0.08
C GLU A 34 -1.84 -1.87 -0.15
N ALA A 35 -2.66 -1.21 0.66
CA ALA A 35 -2.68 0.25 0.74
C ALA A 35 -1.32 0.82 1.20
N LYS A 36 -0.64 0.16 2.15
CA LYS A 36 0.70 0.56 2.59
C LYS A 36 1.75 0.32 1.52
N VAL A 37 1.68 -0.80 0.81
CA VAL A 37 2.59 -1.11 -0.30
C VAL A 37 2.44 -0.06 -1.39
N ARG A 38 1.21 0.24 -1.81
CA ARG A 38 0.97 1.28 -2.82
C ARG A 38 1.50 2.65 -2.40
N LYS A 39 1.32 3.04 -1.12
CA LYS A 39 1.91 4.29 -0.59
C LYS A 39 3.43 4.28 -0.65
N ALA A 40 4.05 3.18 -0.24
CA ALA A 40 5.51 3.04 -0.28
C ALA A 40 6.05 3.04 -1.72
N GLU A 41 5.32 2.45 -2.67
CA GLU A 41 5.66 2.49 -4.10
C GLU A 41 5.61 3.91 -4.66
N VAL A 42 4.61 4.71 -4.27
CA VAL A 42 4.51 6.13 -4.66
C VAL A 42 5.65 6.94 -4.03
N GLU A 43 5.93 6.75 -2.74
CA GLU A 43 7.04 7.45 -2.08
C GLU A 43 8.39 7.08 -2.72
N LEU A 44 8.59 5.81 -3.08
CA LEU A 44 9.75 5.36 -3.84
C LEU A 44 9.81 6.01 -5.23
N ALA A 45 8.68 6.12 -5.92
CA ALA A 45 8.61 6.76 -7.23
C ALA A 45 9.06 8.23 -7.18
N VAL A 46 8.62 8.98 -6.16
CA VAL A 46 9.05 10.36 -5.92
C VAL A 46 10.54 10.42 -5.60
N ALA A 47 11.03 9.57 -4.70
CA ALA A 47 12.45 9.53 -4.34
C ALA A 47 13.35 9.21 -5.55
N VAL A 48 12.91 8.30 -6.43
CA VAL A 48 13.63 7.99 -7.69
C VAL A 48 13.60 9.20 -8.63
N ALA A 49 12.48 9.92 -8.72
CA ALA A 49 12.40 11.14 -9.54
C ALA A 49 13.32 12.26 -9.02
N GLU A 50 13.45 12.41 -7.70
CA GLU A 50 14.41 13.31 -7.08
C GLU A 50 15.85 12.86 -7.33
N ALA A 51 16.14 11.56 -7.21
CA ALA A 51 17.46 11.02 -7.51
C ALA A 51 17.86 11.28 -8.96
N VAL A 52 16.96 11.08 -9.94
CA VAL A 52 17.24 11.41 -11.36
C VAL A 52 17.55 12.90 -11.53
N GLN A 53 16.88 13.80 -10.81
CA GLN A 53 17.21 15.23 -10.85
C GLN A 53 18.59 15.52 -10.24
N VAL A 54 18.98 14.82 -9.18
CA VAL A 54 20.29 14.97 -8.53
C VAL A 54 21.43 14.40 -9.37
N PHE A 55 21.23 13.24 -10.00
CA PHE A 55 22.22 12.60 -10.87
C PHE A 55 22.24 13.21 -12.28
N GLY A 56 21.18 13.88 -12.70
CA GLY A 56 21.08 14.66 -13.94
C GLY A 56 20.47 13.90 -15.12
N ASP A 57 20.61 12.58 -15.18
CA ASP A 57 20.04 11.73 -16.22
C ASP A 57 19.63 10.34 -15.68
N GLU A 58 18.88 9.58 -16.49
CA GLU A 58 18.36 8.26 -16.13
C GLU A 58 19.44 7.17 -16.03
N GLU A 59 20.54 7.30 -16.77
CA GLU A 59 21.61 6.30 -16.87
C GLU A 59 22.58 6.44 -15.68
N SER A 60 22.95 7.68 -15.34
CA SER A 60 23.68 8.06 -14.13
C SER A 60 22.90 7.70 -12.87
N ALA A 61 21.58 7.89 -12.85
CA ALA A 61 20.74 7.44 -11.73
C ALA A 61 20.61 5.91 -11.65
N SER A 62 20.64 5.22 -12.80
CA SER A 62 20.64 3.74 -12.86
C SER A 62 21.88 3.17 -12.19
N GLU A 63 23.04 3.75 -12.46
CA GLU A 63 24.29 3.39 -11.79
C GLU A 63 24.29 3.79 -10.31
N GLY A 64 23.84 5.02 -10.00
CA GLY A 64 23.85 5.55 -8.63
C GLY A 64 22.89 4.85 -7.67
N LEU A 65 21.78 4.32 -8.17
CA LEU A 65 20.79 3.58 -7.38
C LEU A 65 20.96 2.05 -7.46
N ASP A 66 21.89 1.54 -8.29
CA ASP A 66 22.03 0.12 -8.62
C ASP A 66 20.69 -0.49 -9.08
N MET A 67 20.00 0.23 -9.96
CA MET A 67 18.70 -0.14 -10.50
C MET A 67 18.76 -0.20 -12.01
N ARG A 68 17.92 -1.02 -12.62
CA ARG A 68 17.78 -1.03 -14.09
C ARG A 68 17.11 0.25 -14.58
N VAL A 69 17.53 0.78 -15.73
CA VAL A 69 16.94 1.97 -16.37
C VAL A 69 15.44 1.80 -16.60
N GLU A 70 14.96 0.59 -16.95
CA GLU A 70 13.52 0.34 -17.12
C GLU A 70 12.74 0.48 -15.80
N ALA A 71 13.36 0.15 -14.67
CA ALA A 71 12.76 0.35 -13.35
C ALA A 71 12.63 1.85 -13.05
N ILE A 72 13.68 2.64 -13.33
CA ILE A 72 13.67 4.10 -13.17
C ILE A 72 12.57 4.72 -14.02
N ARG A 73 12.48 4.38 -15.31
CA ARG A 73 11.43 4.89 -16.20
C ARG A 73 10.02 4.55 -15.69
N ARG A 74 9.82 3.34 -15.16
CA ARG A 74 8.54 2.94 -14.56
C ARG A 74 8.20 3.81 -13.34
N PHE A 75 9.17 4.05 -12.45
CA PHE A 75 8.96 4.91 -11.29
C PHE A 75 8.71 6.37 -11.68
N LEU A 76 9.41 6.89 -12.69
CA LEU A 76 9.15 8.22 -13.24
C LEU A 76 7.73 8.35 -13.82
N GLY A 77 7.24 7.30 -14.49
CA GLY A 77 5.85 7.23 -14.95
C GLY A 77 4.87 7.31 -13.78
N MET A 78 5.05 6.47 -12.75
CA MET A 78 4.21 6.49 -11.55
C MET A 78 4.23 7.83 -10.81
N ALA A 79 5.39 8.47 -10.69
CA ALA A 79 5.51 9.78 -10.05
C ALA A 79 4.73 10.87 -10.81
N ARG A 80 4.71 10.81 -12.15
CA ARG A 80 3.92 11.72 -12.98
C ARG A 80 2.41 11.46 -12.86
N ASP A 81 2.02 10.20 -12.85
CA ASP A 81 0.62 9.80 -12.71
C ASP A 81 0.06 10.22 -11.34
N GLU A 82 0.84 10.09 -10.25
CA GLU A 82 0.45 10.56 -8.92
C GLU A 82 0.34 12.09 -8.88
N ALA A 83 1.28 12.82 -9.51
CA ALA A 83 1.21 14.28 -9.57
C ALA A 83 -0.06 14.75 -10.32
N ALA A 84 -0.41 14.09 -11.43
CA ALA A 84 -1.64 14.38 -12.18
C ALA A 84 -2.91 14.05 -11.37
N GLY A 85 -2.92 12.94 -10.63
CA GLY A 85 -4.03 12.57 -9.75
C GLY A 85 -4.20 13.51 -8.55
N ALA A 86 -3.10 14.07 -8.03
CA ALA A 86 -3.13 15.06 -6.96
C ALA A 86 -3.67 16.42 -7.43
N GLU A 87 -3.39 16.83 -8.67
CA GLU A 87 -3.98 18.04 -9.27
C GLU A 87 -5.50 17.91 -9.44
N ASP A 88 -5.99 16.75 -9.91
CA ASP A 88 -7.42 16.48 -10.10
C ASP A 88 -8.17 16.44 -8.73
N ALA A 89 -7.53 15.88 -7.70
CA ALA A 89 -8.06 15.90 -6.33
C ALA A 89 -8.07 17.31 -5.69
N ALA A 90 -7.10 18.16 -6.04
CA ALA A 90 -7.03 19.54 -5.58
C ALA A 90 -8.07 20.44 -6.27
N GLU A 91 -8.34 20.24 -7.56
CA GLU A 91 -9.38 20.93 -8.30
C GLU A 91 -10.78 20.61 -7.75
N ALA A 92 -11.04 19.34 -7.40
CA ALA A 92 -12.30 18.93 -6.78
C ALA A 92 -12.52 19.53 -5.36
N ALA A 93 -11.45 19.87 -4.63
CA ALA A 93 -11.53 20.45 -3.29
C ALA A 93 -11.64 22.00 -3.29
N GLY A 94 -11.31 22.66 -4.41
CA GLY A 94 -11.39 24.12 -4.56
C GLY A 94 -12.75 24.63 -5.06
N ALA A 95 -13.64 23.74 -5.50
CA ALA A 95 -14.99 24.06 -5.92
C ALA A 95 -16.00 23.81 -4.78
N SER A 96 -16.07 24.71 -3.81
CA SER A 96 -17.16 24.76 -2.81
C SER A 96 -17.45 26.19 -2.39
#